data_AF-A0A938P9A5-F1
#
_entry.id   AF-A0A938P9A5-F1
#
_cell.length_a   1.000
_cell.length_b   1.000
_cell.length_c   1.000
_cell.angle_alpha   90.00
_cell.angle_beta   90.00
_cell.angle_gamma   90.00
#
_symmetry.space_group_name_H-M   'P 1'
#
loop_
_entity.id
_entity.type
_entity.pdbx_description
1 polymer ?
#
loop_
_entity_poly.entity_id
_entity_poly.type
_entity_poly.pdbx_seq_one_letter_code
_entity_poly.pdbx_strand_id
1 'polypeptide(L)'
;MSIESNDSKDSMGSIRSNLSIPSILSKTKEQHMSLFGGTGGYFWLDSWIMGNIVQLGTQRFCKRFLNRTNDPTGRQYDQMTQSARSGCANNAEGSARRATSKETEMRLTDVARASLAELAGDYLNWLLQQEQAPWGKETPEARTVYAVRLDKAEYGEDVVHDACVHILAQKRKFAPWLDSDNDVTMANALLILIARVINMLNHQMESQGETFKEEGGFREKLSGIRIEARAKQQGAPVCPDCGKPMARRTAKSGKNAGKGFWGCTGYPECKGVREVEGGGQ
;
A
#
# COMPACT_ATOMS: atom_id res chain seq x y z
N MET A 1 -44.76 67.62 15.98
CA MET A 1 -44.24 66.61 15.05
C MET A 1 -43.70 65.49 15.92
N SER A 2 -44.44 64.39 16.10
CA SER A 2 -44.39 63.21 15.23
C SER A 2 -43.05 62.47 15.40
N ILE A 3 -42.90 61.16 15.56
CA ILE A 3 -43.75 59.96 15.57
C ILE A 3 -42.83 58.85 16.18
N GLU A 4 -43.43 57.92 16.91
CA GLU A 4 -43.08 56.51 17.14
C GLU A 4 -41.67 55.97 16.76
N SER A 5 -41.00 55.32 17.71
CA SER A 5 -39.97 54.32 17.44
C SER A 5 -40.62 52.94 17.30
N ASN A 6 -40.66 52.44 16.06
CA ASN A 6 -41.29 51.18 15.67
C ASN A 6 -40.29 50.01 15.72
N ASP A 7 -40.82 48.83 16.05
CA ASP A 7 -40.16 47.52 16.07
C ASP A 7 -39.51 47.14 14.73
N SER A 8 -38.39 46.41 14.79
CA SER A 8 -38.06 45.37 13.79
C SER A 8 -37.12 44.32 14.39
N LYS A 9 -37.69 43.16 14.75
CA LYS A 9 -36.97 41.88 14.77
C LYS A 9 -36.62 41.51 13.33
N ASP A 10 -35.39 41.05 13.07
CA ASP A 10 -35.11 39.77 12.41
C ASP A 10 -33.67 39.64 11.89
N SER A 11 -33.16 38.42 12.05
CA SER A 11 -32.13 37.76 11.23
C SER A 11 -30.65 38.10 11.45
N MET A 12 -30.05 37.46 12.46
CA MET A 12 -28.64 37.02 12.38
C MET A 12 -28.61 35.53 12.04
N GLY A 13 -28.66 35.25 10.72
CA GLY A 13 -28.40 33.94 10.17
C GLY A 13 -26.97 33.49 10.45
N SER A 14 -26.84 32.36 11.15
CA SER A 14 -25.62 31.61 11.38
C SER A 14 -25.01 31.17 10.06
N ILE A 15 -23.87 31.74 9.67
CA ILE A 15 -23.03 31.20 8.59
C ILE A 15 -22.26 30.01 9.19
N ARG A 16 -22.87 28.83 9.16
CA ARG A 16 -22.15 27.56 9.31
C ARG A 16 -21.37 27.32 8.02
N SER A 17 -20.05 27.42 8.09
CA SER A 17 -19.15 27.02 7.00
C SER A 17 -19.16 25.48 6.86
N ASN A 18 -20.06 24.97 6.03
CA ASN A 18 -20.00 23.60 5.52
C ASN A 18 -18.83 23.46 4.55
N LEU A 19 -17.63 23.16 5.07
CA LEU A 19 -16.55 22.57 4.28
C LEU A 19 -16.55 21.06 4.55
N SER A 20 -17.48 20.37 3.90
CA SER A 20 -17.46 18.91 3.81
C SER A 20 -16.22 18.51 3.00
N ILE A 21 -15.36 17.68 3.60
CA ILE A 21 -14.23 17.05 2.92
C ILE A 21 -14.80 16.30 1.68
N PRO A 22 -14.23 16.46 0.46
CA PRO A 22 -14.77 15.84 -0.74
C PRO A 22 -14.97 14.33 -0.60
N SER A 23 -16.06 13.80 -1.17
CA SER A 23 -16.57 12.41 -1.08
C SER A 23 -15.65 11.30 -1.63
N ILE A 24 -14.36 11.59 -1.85
CA ILE A 24 -13.34 10.63 -2.29
C ILE A 24 -12.97 9.64 -1.16
N LEU A 25 -13.31 9.97 0.09
CA LEU A 25 -12.87 9.25 1.29
C LEU A 25 -13.97 8.42 1.99
N SER A 26 -15.24 8.52 1.60
CA SER A 26 -16.31 7.68 2.16
C SER A 26 -16.41 6.36 1.40
N LYS A 27 -15.73 5.31 1.86
CA LYS A 27 -15.94 3.95 1.34
C LYS A 27 -16.62 3.09 2.38
N THR A 28 -17.86 2.68 2.07
CA THR A 28 -18.64 1.70 2.83
C THR A 28 -18.07 0.28 2.68
N LYS A 29 -18.44 -0.58 3.64
CA LYS A 29 -17.91 -1.93 3.93
C LYS A 29 -18.12 -2.98 2.81
N GLU A 30 -18.88 -2.68 1.76
CA GLU A 30 -19.32 -3.64 0.75
C GLU A 30 -18.79 -3.32 -0.66
N GLN A 31 -17.53 -3.63 -0.94
CA GLN A 31 -17.04 -3.78 -2.31
C GLN A 31 -16.03 -4.93 -2.40
N HIS A 32 -16.50 -6.15 -2.13
CA HIS A 32 -15.65 -7.35 -2.17
C HIS A 32 -15.71 -8.15 -3.49
N MET A 33 -16.39 -7.65 -4.55
CA MET A 33 -16.40 -8.29 -5.88
C MET A 33 -16.37 -7.29 -7.04
N SER A 34 -15.45 -6.32 -6.99
CA SER A 34 -15.12 -5.45 -8.13
C SER A 34 -13.82 -5.94 -8.78
N LEU A 35 -13.79 -5.98 -10.12
CA LEU A 35 -12.58 -6.25 -10.92
C LEU A 35 -11.38 -5.36 -10.54
N PHE A 36 -11.63 -4.24 -9.84
CA PHE A 36 -10.63 -3.24 -9.47
C PHE A 36 -10.33 -3.14 -7.97
N GLY A 37 -10.95 -3.95 -7.10
CA GLY A 37 -10.73 -3.96 -5.65
C GLY A 37 -10.99 -2.62 -4.94
N GLY A 38 -10.95 -2.63 -3.61
CA GLY A 38 -11.05 -1.41 -2.80
C GLY A 38 -9.69 -0.70 -2.67
N THR A 39 -9.67 0.65 -2.69
CA THR A 39 -8.43 1.45 -2.55
C THR A 39 -8.06 1.75 -1.10
N GLY A 40 -8.82 1.28 -0.11
CA GLY A 40 -8.64 1.60 1.31
C GLY A 40 -8.05 0.47 2.15
N GLY A 41 -7.70 -0.67 1.56
CA GLY A 41 -7.23 -1.84 2.32
C GLY A 41 -6.00 -1.57 3.19
N TYR A 42 -5.19 -0.58 2.82
CA TYR A 42 -3.99 -0.20 3.59
C TYR A 42 -4.30 0.35 4.99
N PHE A 43 -5.52 0.83 5.27
CA PHE A 43 -5.88 1.33 6.60
C PHE A 43 -5.76 0.24 7.69
N TRP A 44 -5.83 -1.04 7.32
CA TRP A 44 -5.69 -2.19 8.23
C TRP A 44 -4.28 -2.79 8.26
N LEU A 45 -3.33 -2.24 7.51
CA LEU A 45 -1.96 -2.75 7.52
C LEU A 45 -1.18 -2.17 8.71
N ASP A 46 -0.68 -3.06 9.58
CA ASP A 46 0.25 -2.66 10.65
C ASP A 46 1.51 -1.97 10.09
N SER A 47 1.96 -2.37 8.90
CA SER A 47 3.08 -1.71 8.19
C SER A 47 2.76 -0.27 7.84
N TRP A 48 1.50 0.05 7.51
CA TRP A 48 1.07 1.40 7.19
C TRP A 48 0.82 2.24 8.46
N ILE A 49 0.21 1.64 9.49
CA ILE A 49 0.01 2.29 10.80
C ILE A 49 1.36 2.66 11.43
N MET A 50 2.29 1.71 11.51
CA MET A 50 3.62 1.95 12.07
C MET A 50 4.46 2.87 11.18
N GLY A 51 4.31 2.79 9.86
CA GLY A 51 4.89 3.76 8.93
C GLY A 51 4.48 5.19 9.26
N ASN A 52 3.19 5.45 9.49
CA ASN A 52 2.71 6.78 9.88
C ASN A 52 3.27 7.22 11.25
N ILE A 53 3.43 6.30 12.20
CA ILE A 53 4.10 6.60 13.49
C ILE A 53 5.56 7.05 13.25
N VAL A 54 6.30 6.34 12.39
CA VAL A 54 7.66 6.73 11.97
C VAL A 54 7.63 8.11 11.31
N GLN A 55 6.74 8.35 10.35
CA GLN A 55 6.66 9.64 9.66
C GLN A 55 6.39 10.81 10.62
N LEU A 56 5.43 10.67 11.53
CA LEU A 56 5.14 11.69 12.55
C LEU A 56 6.30 11.88 13.53
N GLY A 57 6.94 10.78 13.94
CA GLY A 57 8.12 10.80 14.80
C GLY A 57 9.32 11.48 14.13
N THR A 58 9.57 11.20 12.85
CA THR A 58 10.61 11.86 12.05
C THR A 58 10.35 13.34 11.88
N GLN A 59 9.12 13.74 11.56
CA GLN A 59 8.76 15.16 11.49
C GLN A 59 9.02 15.87 12.83
N ARG A 60 8.70 15.22 13.95
CA ARG A 60 9.00 15.77 15.28
C ARG A 60 10.50 15.84 15.53
N PHE A 61 11.26 14.80 15.16
CA PHE A 61 12.71 14.75 15.29
C PHE A 61 13.37 15.92 14.58
N CYS A 62 13.07 16.05 13.29
CA CYS A 62 13.63 17.09 12.44
C CYS A 62 13.26 18.49 12.95
N LYS A 63 12.01 18.72 13.38
CA LYS A 63 11.60 20.01 13.96
C LYS A 63 12.32 20.37 15.26
N ARG A 64 12.76 19.36 16.03
CA ARG A 64 13.33 19.57 17.37
C ARG A 64 14.85 19.67 17.36
N PHE A 65 15.51 18.85 16.55
CA PHE A 65 16.95 18.66 16.63
C PHE A 65 17.72 19.19 15.43
N LEU A 66 17.08 19.31 14.25
CA LEU A 66 17.70 20.00 13.11
C LEU A 66 17.43 21.49 13.20
N ASN A 67 18.50 22.27 13.06
CA ASN A 67 18.49 23.72 13.14
C ASN A 67 19.55 24.31 12.20
N ARG A 68 19.61 25.64 12.11
CA ARG A 68 20.53 26.32 11.17
C ARG A 68 22.01 26.14 11.50
N THR A 69 22.36 25.61 12.67
CA THR A 69 23.75 25.33 13.05
C THR A 69 24.22 23.98 12.51
N ASN A 70 23.40 22.92 12.66
CA ASN A 70 23.76 21.57 12.22
C ASN A 70 23.21 21.18 10.84
N ASP A 71 22.17 21.87 10.35
CA ASP A 71 21.65 21.78 8.99
C ASP A 71 21.38 23.18 8.42
N PRO A 72 22.43 23.94 8.05
CA PRO A 72 22.28 25.34 7.64
C PRO A 72 21.35 25.53 6.44
N THR A 73 21.30 24.54 5.56
CA THR A 73 20.51 24.60 4.31
C THR A 73 19.13 23.95 4.43
N GLY A 74 18.85 23.22 5.52
CA GLY A 74 17.60 22.44 5.66
C GLY A 74 17.57 21.17 4.81
N ARG A 75 18.70 20.77 4.22
CA ARG A 75 18.74 19.64 3.27
C ARG A 75 18.52 18.32 3.99
N GLN A 76 19.09 18.14 5.18
CA GLN A 76 18.90 16.93 5.96
C GLN A 76 17.46 16.82 6.45
N TYR A 77 16.86 17.95 6.86
CA TYR A 77 15.44 18.02 7.21
C TYR A 77 14.55 17.53 6.07
N ASP A 78 14.77 18.04 4.86
CA ASP A 78 13.98 17.68 3.68
C ASP A 78 14.17 16.21 3.30
N GLN A 79 15.41 15.71 3.31
CA GLN A 79 15.72 14.32 3.00
C GLN A 79 15.02 13.37 3.96
N MET A 80 15.19 13.56 5.28
CA MET A 80 14.60 12.67 6.29
C MET A 80 13.06 12.68 6.22
N THR A 81 12.45 13.86 6.15
CA THR A 81 10.98 13.97 6.13
C THR A 81 10.37 13.44 4.83
N GLN A 82 11.06 13.60 3.69
CA GLN A 82 10.62 13.06 2.40
C GLN A 82 10.79 11.55 2.33
N SER A 83 11.88 10.98 2.85
CA SER A 83 12.08 9.52 2.95
C SER A 83 10.98 8.86 3.78
N ALA A 84 10.65 9.44 4.95
CA ALA A 84 9.57 8.94 5.80
C ALA A 84 8.20 9.01 5.11
N ARG A 85 7.90 10.13 4.44
CA ARG A 85 6.67 10.32 3.66
C ARG A 85 6.59 9.31 2.50
N SER A 86 7.69 9.13 1.77
CA SER A 86 7.79 8.21 0.65
C SER A 86 7.52 6.77 1.08
N GLY A 87 8.07 6.34 2.22
CA GLY A 87 7.80 5.03 2.82
C GLY A 87 6.30 4.78 3.03
N CYS A 88 5.59 5.73 3.65
CA CYS A 88 4.16 5.60 3.92
C CYS A 88 3.31 5.66 2.65
N ALA A 89 3.62 6.60 1.75
CA ALA A 89 2.86 6.83 0.52
C ALA A 89 2.96 5.62 -0.42
N ASN A 90 4.15 5.08 -0.63
CA ASN A 90 4.35 3.93 -1.51
C ASN A 90 3.77 2.63 -0.93
N ASN A 91 3.73 2.47 0.41
CA ASN A 91 3.02 1.36 1.03
C ASN A 91 1.51 1.43 0.75
N ALA A 92 0.91 2.61 0.95
CA ALA A 92 -0.51 2.84 0.66
C ALA A 92 -0.83 2.66 -0.84
N GLU A 93 -0.01 3.24 -1.72
CA GLU A 93 -0.21 3.11 -3.16
C GLU A 93 -0.05 1.66 -3.62
N GLY A 94 0.99 0.95 -3.16
CA GLY A 94 1.22 -0.46 -3.47
C GLY A 94 0.01 -1.31 -3.11
N SER A 95 -0.51 -1.15 -1.89
CA SER A 95 -1.73 -1.84 -1.43
C SER A 95 -2.94 -1.55 -2.33
N ALA A 96 -3.14 -0.29 -2.73
CA ALA A 96 -4.25 0.10 -3.61
C ALA A 96 -4.11 -0.47 -5.04
N ARG A 97 -2.90 -0.84 -5.47
CA ARG A 97 -2.65 -1.45 -6.78
C ARG A 97 -2.88 -2.96 -6.82
N ARG A 98 -3.00 -3.64 -5.67
CA ARG A 98 -3.12 -5.11 -5.57
C ARG A 98 -4.07 -5.75 -6.58
N ALA A 99 -5.28 -5.19 -6.72
CA ALA A 99 -6.30 -5.74 -7.60
C ALA A 99 -6.03 -5.49 -9.10
N THR A 100 -5.18 -4.51 -9.42
CA THR A 100 -4.97 -4.03 -10.80
C THR A 100 -3.60 -4.37 -11.38
N SER A 101 -2.56 -4.46 -10.55
CA SER A 101 -1.20 -4.79 -10.98
C SER A 101 -0.36 -5.30 -9.81
N LYS A 102 -0.18 -6.62 -9.73
CA LYS A 102 0.72 -7.26 -8.76
C LYS A 102 2.18 -6.82 -8.93
N GLU A 103 2.63 -6.64 -10.17
CA GLU A 103 3.98 -6.14 -10.47
C GLU A 103 4.19 -4.73 -9.87
N THR A 104 3.21 -3.84 -10.06
CA THR A 104 3.28 -2.49 -9.50
C THR A 104 3.12 -2.49 -7.98
N GLU A 105 2.26 -3.33 -7.42
CA GLU A 105 2.16 -3.55 -5.96
C GLU A 105 3.53 -3.92 -5.36
N MET A 106 4.20 -4.94 -5.92
CA MET A 106 5.52 -5.37 -5.45
C MET A 106 6.57 -4.27 -5.59
N ARG A 107 6.60 -3.57 -6.74
CA ARG A 107 7.55 -2.47 -6.98
C ARG A 107 7.37 -1.32 -5.99
N LEU A 108 6.13 -0.91 -5.72
CA LEU A 108 5.85 0.17 -4.76
C LEU A 108 6.16 -0.26 -3.32
N THR A 109 5.89 -1.53 -2.98
CA THR A 109 6.29 -2.09 -1.68
C THR A 109 7.82 -2.05 -1.50
N ASP A 110 8.58 -2.37 -2.56
CA ASP A 110 10.05 -2.28 -2.56
C ASP A 110 10.55 -0.83 -2.45
N VAL A 111 9.91 0.11 -3.17
CA VAL A 111 10.23 1.55 -3.02
C VAL A 111 9.96 2.03 -1.60
N ALA A 112 8.84 1.63 -0.99
CA ALA A 112 8.53 1.96 0.40
C ALA A 112 9.62 1.46 1.36
N ARG A 113 10.08 0.22 1.15
CA ARG A 113 11.16 -0.40 1.92
C ARG A 113 12.48 0.35 1.73
N ALA A 114 12.84 0.69 0.50
CA ALA A 114 14.06 1.42 0.17
C ALA A 114 14.08 2.81 0.82
N SER A 115 12.99 3.58 0.72
CA SER A 115 12.89 4.90 1.36
C SER A 115 13.02 4.84 2.89
N LEU A 116 12.51 3.78 3.52
CA LEU A 116 12.69 3.59 4.96
C LEU A 116 14.13 3.16 5.31
N ALA A 117 14.80 2.39 4.45
CA ALA A 117 16.21 2.05 4.64
C ALA A 117 17.13 3.27 4.51
N GLU A 118 16.82 4.18 3.57
CA GLU A 118 17.49 5.49 3.46
C GLU A 118 17.32 6.29 4.75
N LEU A 119 16.08 6.40 5.25
CA LEU A 119 15.79 7.07 6.52
C LEU A 119 16.51 6.42 7.72
N ALA A 120 16.63 5.09 7.76
CA ALA A 120 17.43 4.41 8.77
C ALA A 120 18.90 4.84 8.71
N GLY A 121 19.45 4.98 7.51
CA GLY A 121 20.78 5.53 7.26
C GLY A 121 20.96 6.93 7.86
N ASP A 122 19.97 7.81 7.71
CA ASP A 122 20.01 9.15 8.31
C ASP A 122 20.09 9.11 9.84
N TYR A 123 19.31 8.25 10.50
CA TYR A 123 19.38 8.09 11.96
C TYR A 123 20.69 7.44 12.43
N LEU A 124 21.21 6.47 11.67
CA LEU A 124 22.53 5.88 11.95
C LEU A 124 23.61 6.94 11.89
N ASN A 125 23.63 7.75 10.83
CA ASN A 125 24.58 8.85 10.68
C ASN A 125 24.44 9.89 11.79
N TRP A 126 23.21 10.22 12.20
CA TRP A 126 22.98 11.11 13.35
C TRP A 126 23.64 10.58 14.62
N LEU A 127 23.40 9.32 14.98
CA LEU A 127 23.97 8.69 16.17
C LEU A 127 25.50 8.68 16.13
N LEU A 128 26.08 8.35 14.97
CA LEU A 128 27.54 8.34 14.79
C LEU A 128 28.15 9.74 14.92
N GLN A 129 27.47 10.80 14.48
CA GLN A 129 27.92 12.18 14.71
C GLN A 129 27.93 12.58 16.19
N GLN A 130 27.12 11.92 17.02
CA GLN A 130 27.13 12.08 18.49
C GLN A 130 28.11 11.13 19.18
N GLU A 131 28.95 10.42 18.42
CA GLU A 131 29.86 9.37 18.92
C GLU A 131 29.13 8.25 19.68
N GLN A 132 27.87 7.99 19.33
CA GLN A 132 27.05 6.94 19.92
C GLN A 132 26.86 5.78 18.94
N ALA A 133 27.02 4.56 19.43
CA ALA A 133 26.54 3.38 18.71
C ALA A 133 25.02 3.24 18.90
N PRO A 134 24.28 2.71 17.91
CA PRO A 134 22.88 2.34 18.11
C PRO A 134 22.72 1.32 19.23
N TRP A 135 21.57 1.36 19.92
CA TRP A 135 21.25 0.39 20.96
C TRP A 135 21.34 -1.03 20.41
N GLY A 136 22.09 -1.87 21.11
CA GLY A 136 22.12 -3.30 20.84
C GLY A 136 20.73 -3.90 21.08
N LYS A 137 20.35 -4.92 20.31
CA LYS A 137 19.03 -5.57 20.42
C LYS A 137 18.72 -6.09 21.84
N GLU A 138 19.77 -6.44 22.58
CA GLU A 138 19.67 -7.00 23.91
C GLU A 138 19.64 -5.95 25.04
N THR A 139 19.79 -4.65 24.74
CA THR A 139 19.76 -3.61 25.78
C THR A 139 18.34 -3.43 26.34
N PRO A 140 18.19 -3.07 27.64
CA PRO A 140 16.88 -2.84 28.24
C PRO A 140 16.03 -1.81 27.47
N GLU A 141 16.66 -0.75 26.97
CA GLU A 141 16.01 0.33 26.21
C GLU A 141 15.46 -0.20 24.87
N ALA A 142 16.25 -0.98 24.12
CA ALA A 142 15.78 -1.56 22.87
C ALA A 142 14.63 -2.55 23.09
N ARG A 143 14.76 -3.44 24.09
CA ARG A 143 13.73 -4.45 24.41
C ARG A 143 12.38 -3.81 24.74
N THR A 144 12.38 -2.71 25.47
CA THR A 144 11.13 -2.02 25.85
C THR A 144 10.43 -1.41 24.64
N VAL A 145 11.15 -0.85 23.67
CA VAL A 145 10.56 -0.39 22.39
C VAL A 145 10.02 -1.57 21.58
N TYR A 146 10.76 -2.67 21.48
CA TYR A 146 10.32 -3.89 20.77
C TYR A 146 9.09 -4.55 21.40
N ALA A 147 8.95 -4.46 22.73
CA ALA A 147 7.83 -5.03 23.46
C ALA A 147 6.48 -4.35 23.16
N VAL A 148 6.49 -3.09 22.73
CA VAL A 148 5.26 -2.36 22.39
C VAL A 148 4.58 -2.98 21.16
N ARG A 149 3.35 -3.47 21.36
CA ARG A 149 2.49 -4.03 20.32
C ARG A 149 1.43 -3.01 19.87
N LEU A 150 1.15 -3.03 18.56
CA LEU A 150 0.00 -2.31 18.01
C LEU A 150 -1.27 -3.04 18.43
N ASP A 151 -2.33 -2.29 18.70
CA ASP A 151 -3.66 -2.87 18.83
C ASP A 151 -4.20 -3.21 17.45
N LYS A 152 -5.10 -4.19 17.39
CA LYS A 152 -5.81 -4.51 16.17
C LYS A 152 -6.65 -3.30 15.71
N ALA A 153 -6.59 -2.99 14.42
CA ALA A 153 -7.41 -1.96 13.81
C ALA A 153 -8.88 -2.42 13.69
N GLU A 154 -9.79 -1.65 14.28
CA GLU A 154 -11.23 -1.84 14.21
C GLU A 154 -11.89 -0.51 13.87
N TYR A 155 -12.54 -0.43 12.70
CA TYR A 155 -13.11 0.80 12.16
C TYR A 155 -14.61 0.65 11.92
N GLY A 156 -15.35 1.73 12.18
CA GLY A 156 -16.77 1.89 11.91
C GLY A 156 -17.04 2.33 10.48
N GLU A 157 -18.01 3.22 10.30
CA GLU A 157 -18.40 3.72 8.97
C GLU A 157 -17.46 4.81 8.43
N ASP A 158 -16.89 5.65 9.31
CA ASP A 158 -15.91 6.67 8.93
C ASP A 158 -14.48 6.14 9.07
N VAL A 159 -14.11 5.25 8.14
CA VAL A 159 -12.82 4.53 8.15
C VAL A 159 -11.63 5.47 8.21
N VAL A 160 -11.69 6.63 7.54
CA VAL A 160 -10.55 7.56 7.50
C VAL A 160 -10.38 8.24 8.85
N HIS A 161 -11.47 8.72 9.45
CA HIS A 161 -11.44 9.29 10.79
C HIS A 161 -10.92 8.26 11.79
N ASP A 162 -11.49 7.06 11.79
CA ASP A 162 -11.16 6.00 12.74
C ASP A 162 -9.70 5.55 12.60
N ALA A 163 -9.19 5.44 11.37
CA ALA A 163 -7.79 5.12 11.13
C ALA A 163 -6.84 6.22 11.65
N CYS A 164 -7.19 7.50 11.48
CA CYS A 164 -6.41 8.61 12.04
C CYS A 164 -6.40 8.57 13.57
N VAL A 165 -7.56 8.36 14.20
CA VAL A 165 -7.69 8.22 15.65
C VAL A 165 -6.86 7.03 16.15
N HIS A 166 -6.93 5.90 15.44
CA HIS A 166 -6.17 4.71 15.77
C HIS A 166 -4.65 4.95 15.68
N ILE A 167 -4.15 5.56 14.61
CA ILE A 167 -2.72 5.93 14.48
C ILE A 167 -2.28 6.81 15.64
N LEU A 168 -3.06 7.83 16.01
CA LEU A 168 -2.74 8.70 17.12
C LEU A 168 -2.71 7.96 18.45
N ALA A 169 -3.66 7.03 18.68
CA ALA A 169 -3.66 6.17 19.86
C ALA A 169 -2.43 5.25 19.91
N GLN A 170 -2.09 4.61 18.79
CA GLN A 170 -0.90 3.75 18.71
C GLN A 170 0.39 4.54 18.87
N LYS A 171 0.50 5.76 18.30
CA LYS A 171 1.66 6.64 18.50
C LYS A 171 1.88 6.96 19.98
N ARG A 172 0.82 7.19 20.76
CA ARG A 172 0.93 7.52 22.20
C ARG A 172 1.64 6.43 23.00
N LYS A 173 1.56 5.16 22.59
CA LYS A 173 2.30 4.06 23.23
C LYS A 173 3.83 4.20 23.12
N PHE A 174 4.30 4.97 22.14
CA PHE A 174 5.72 5.25 21.92
C PHE A 174 6.15 6.63 22.49
N ALA A 175 5.25 7.36 23.16
CA ALA A 175 5.53 8.67 23.75
C ALA A 175 6.77 8.69 24.67
N PRO A 176 7.07 7.66 25.49
CA PRO A 176 8.26 7.65 26.34
C PRO A 176 9.59 7.88 25.59
N TRP A 177 9.64 7.52 24.30
CA TRP A 177 10.83 7.73 23.45
C TRP A 177 10.62 8.84 22.43
N LEU A 178 9.45 8.90 21.78
CA LEU A 178 9.19 9.84 20.68
C LEU A 178 8.90 11.26 21.16
N ASP A 179 8.60 11.45 22.44
CA ASP A 179 8.44 12.78 23.04
C ASP A 179 9.64 13.16 23.93
N SER A 180 10.70 12.34 23.96
CA SER A 180 11.94 12.59 24.71
C SER A 180 12.64 13.89 24.26
N ASP A 181 13.24 14.59 25.22
CA ASP A 181 14.08 15.75 24.95
C ASP A 181 15.50 15.36 24.49
N ASN A 182 15.86 14.08 24.62
CA ASN A 182 17.14 13.52 24.21
C ASN A 182 17.06 12.95 22.78
N ASP A 183 17.85 13.52 21.88
CA ASP A 183 17.92 13.18 20.46
C ASP A 183 18.40 11.75 20.23
N VAL A 184 19.43 11.29 20.96
CA VAL A 184 19.96 9.91 20.89
C VAL A 184 18.88 8.89 21.23
N THR A 185 18.08 9.15 22.25
CA THR A 185 16.95 8.29 22.67
C THR A 185 15.92 8.18 21.55
N MET A 186 15.55 9.32 20.98
CA MET A 186 14.52 9.39 19.95
C MET A 186 14.99 8.78 18.62
N ALA A 187 16.25 9.02 18.23
CA ALA A 187 16.89 8.42 17.05
C ALA A 187 16.96 6.90 17.15
N ASN A 188 17.37 6.36 18.31
CA ASN A 188 17.40 4.91 18.52
C ASN A 188 16.00 4.28 18.45
N ALA A 189 15.01 4.90 19.09
CA ALA A 189 13.63 4.41 19.02
C ALA A 189 13.10 4.45 17.58
N LEU A 190 13.35 5.53 16.83
CA LEU A 190 12.93 5.64 15.42
C LEU A 190 13.63 4.60 14.54
N LEU A 191 14.91 4.34 14.77
CA LEU A 191 15.65 3.28 14.06
C LEU A 191 15.03 1.90 14.28
N ILE A 192 14.64 1.58 15.52
CA ILE A 192 13.94 0.33 15.86
C ILE A 192 12.58 0.26 15.15
N LEU A 193 11.80 1.34 15.17
CA LEU A 193 10.49 1.39 14.51
C LEU A 193 10.62 1.21 13.00
N ILE A 194 11.60 1.88 12.37
CA ILE A 194 11.89 1.73 10.95
C ILE A 194 12.25 0.28 10.61
N ALA A 195 13.12 -0.35 11.39
CA ALA A 195 13.50 -1.74 11.20
C ALA A 195 12.28 -2.69 11.30
N ARG A 196 11.35 -2.41 12.22
CA ARG A 196 10.09 -3.17 12.33
C ARG A 196 9.21 -2.99 11.09
N VAL A 197 9.07 -1.77 10.57
CA VAL A 197 8.31 -1.52 9.33
C VAL A 197 8.95 -2.23 8.15
N ILE A 198 10.27 -2.12 7.97
CA ILE A 198 11.01 -2.82 6.91
C ILE A 198 10.78 -4.34 7.00
N ASN A 199 10.80 -4.93 8.19
CA ASN A 199 10.54 -6.35 8.36
C ASN A 199 9.11 -6.74 7.94
N MET A 200 8.10 -5.93 8.30
CA MET A 200 6.72 -6.15 7.85
C MET A 200 6.59 -6.04 6.33
N LEU A 201 7.28 -5.08 5.71
CA LEU A 201 7.29 -4.90 4.25
C LEU A 201 7.98 -6.08 3.54
N ASN A 202 9.09 -6.60 4.08
CA ASN A 202 9.73 -7.80 3.54
C ASN A 202 8.77 -9.00 3.52
N HIS A 203 8.07 -9.26 4.63
CA HIS A 203 7.06 -10.34 4.67
C HIS A 203 5.89 -10.09 3.71
N GLN A 204 5.45 -8.83 3.53
CA GLN A 204 4.47 -8.49 2.50
C GLN A 204 4.99 -8.81 1.09
N MET A 205 6.25 -8.49 0.78
CA MET A 205 6.86 -8.79 -0.52
C MET A 205 6.98 -10.29 -0.78
N GLU A 206 7.39 -11.07 0.23
CA GLU A 206 7.43 -12.54 0.15
C GLU A 206 6.05 -13.10 -0.18
N SER A 207 5.01 -12.67 0.57
CA SER A 207 3.62 -13.09 0.34
C SER A 207 3.09 -12.68 -1.04
N GLN A 208 3.37 -11.44 -1.48
CA GLN A 208 3.02 -10.95 -2.82
C GLN A 208 3.72 -11.77 -3.92
N GLY A 209 4.98 -12.12 -3.71
CA GLY A 209 5.79 -12.92 -4.63
C GLY A 209 5.24 -14.34 -4.80
N GLU A 210 4.88 -15.03 -3.73
CA GLU A 210 4.24 -16.34 -3.81
C GLU A 210 2.88 -16.26 -4.52
N THR A 211 2.07 -15.26 -4.18
CA THR A 211 0.77 -15.03 -4.84
C THR A 211 0.93 -14.69 -6.33
N PHE A 212 2.04 -14.07 -6.73
CA PHE A 212 2.36 -13.80 -8.13
C PHE A 212 2.78 -15.07 -8.88
N LYS A 213 3.57 -15.94 -8.25
CA LYS A 213 3.96 -17.25 -8.82
C LYS A 213 2.73 -18.13 -9.08
N GLU A 214 1.76 -18.15 -8.18
CA GLU A 214 0.58 -19.01 -8.28
C GLU A 214 -0.46 -18.54 -9.29
N GLU A 215 -0.80 -17.25 -9.29
CA GLU A 215 -1.94 -16.76 -10.09
C GLU A 215 -1.54 -16.00 -11.37
N GLY A 216 -0.24 -15.79 -11.60
CA GLY A 216 0.25 -15.00 -12.73
C GLY A 216 -0.10 -13.52 -12.68
N GLY A 217 0.20 -12.82 -13.78
CA GLY A 217 0.03 -11.37 -13.89
C GLY A 217 -1.40 -10.94 -14.26
N PHE A 218 -1.81 -9.72 -13.89
CA PHE A 218 -3.13 -9.18 -14.29
C PHE A 218 -3.29 -9.10 -15.82
N ARG A 219 -2.22 -8.72 -16.55
CA ARG A 219 -2.21 -8.67 -18.03
C ARG A 219 -2.41 -10.06 -18.65
N GLU A 220 -1.84 -11.09 -18.03
CA GLU A 220 -1.99 -12.48 -18.45
C GLU A 220 -3.45 -12.94 -18.26
N LYS A 221 -4.04 -12.65 -17.09
CA LYS A 221 -5.47 -12.90 -16.83
C LYS A 221 -6.38 -12.22 -17.86
N LEU A 222 -6.15 -10.93 -18.15
CA LEU A 222 -6.91 -10.20 -19.18
C LEU A 222 -6.72 -10.78 -20.58
N SER A 223 -5.51 -11.26 -20.92
CA SER A 223 -5.25 -11.94 -22.18
C SER A 223 -6.08 -13.23 -22.29
N GLY A 224 -6.10 -14.03 -21.23
CA GLY A 224 -6.94 -15.24 -21.13
C GLY A 224 -8.43 -14.94 -21.36
N ILE A 225 -8.98 -13.92 -20.68
CA ILE A 225 -10.38 -13.49 -20.86
C ILE A 225 -10.66 -13.10 -22.31
N ARG A 226 -9.76 -12.33 -22.95
CA ARG A 226 -9.92 -11.93 -24.36
C ARG A 226 -9.90 -13.12 -25.30
N ILE A 227 -9.01 -14.09 -25.07
CA ILE A 227 -8.91 -15.30 -25.87
C ILE A 227 -10.20 -16.12 -25.73
N GLU A 228 -10.69 -16.31 -24.50
CA GLU A 228 -11.91 -17.06 -24.23
C GLU A 228 -13.14 -16.40 -24.85
N ALA A 229 -13.27 -15.07 -24.74
CA ALA A 229 -14.37 -14.31 -25.34
C ALA A 229 -14.37 -14.41 -26.87
N ARG A 230 -13.20 -14.28 -27.51
CA ARG A 230 -13.05 -14.46 -28.96
C ARG A 230 -13.41 -15.87 -29.41
N ALA A 231 -12.99 -16.88 -28.64
CA ALA A 231 -13.33 -18.28 -28.92
C ALA A 231 -14.85 -18.52 -28.87
N LYS A 232 -15.55 -17.98 -27.87
CA LYS A 232 -17.02 -18.06 -27.78
C LYS A 232 -17.71 -17.38 -28.96
N GLN A 233 -17.23 -16.21 -29.38
CA GLN A 233 -17.78 -15.48 -30.53
C GLN A 233 -17.57 -16.21 -31.87
N GLN A 234 -16.52 -17.02 -31.99
CA GLN A 234 -16.21 -17.78 -33.20
C GLN A 234 -16.89 -19.17 -33.24
N GLY A 235 -17.82 -19.46 -32.32
CA GLY A 235 -18.50 -20.75 -32.25
C GLY A 235 -17.55 -21.92 -31.99
N ALA A 236 -16.43 -21.67 -31.32
CA ALA A 236 -15.42 -22.69 -31.12
C ALA A 236 -15.95 -23.84 -30.23
N PRO A 237 -15.53 -25.10 -30.49
CA PRO A 237 -15.95 -26.23 -29.68
C PRO A 237 -15.45 -26.08 -28.24
N VAL A 238 -16.12 -26.78 -27.32
CA VAL A 238 -15.69 -26.89 -25.93
C VAL A 238 -14.59 -27.94 -25.80
N CYS A 239 -13.64 -27.69 -24.90
CA CYS A 239 -12.55 -28.59 -24.58
C CYS A 239 -13.11 -29.87 -23.93
N PRO A 240 -12.70 -31.07 -24.39
CA PRO A 240 -13.18 -32.32 -23.81
C PRO A 240 -12.73 -32.53 -22.35
N ASP A 241 -11.60 -31.93 -21.95
CA ASP A 241 -11.01 -32.18 -20.64
C ASP A 241 -11.52 -31.25 -19.55
N CYS A 242 -11.93 -30.02 -19.90
CA CYS A 242 -12.33 -29.00 -18.91
C CYS A 242 -13.54 -28.14 -19.30
N GLY A 243 -14.16 -28.38 -20.46
CA GLY A 243 -15.36 -27.65 -20.91
C GLY A 243 -15.16 -26.20 -21.34
N LYS A 244 -13.97 -25.60 -21.16
CA LYS A 244 -13.67 -24.24 -21.65
C LYS A 244 -13.72 -24.18 -23.19
N PRO A 245 -14.11 -23.05 -23.82
CA PRO A 245 -14.08 -22.93 -25.27
C PRO A 245 -12.63 -23.04 -25.78
N MET A 246 -12.45 -23.53 -27.01
CA MET A 246 -11.13 -23.73 -27.61
C MET A 246 -10.75 -22.58 -28.56
N ALA A 247 -9.47 -22.31 -28.74
CA ALA A 247 -8.98 -21.34 -29.73
C ALA A 247 -8.29 -22.07 -30.88
N ARG A 248 -8.52 -21.63 -32.12
CA ARG A 248 -7.84 -22.19 -33.29
C ARG A 248 -6.37 -21.75 -33.28
N ARG A 249 -5.46 -22.71 -33.35
CA ARG A 249 -4.00 -22.53 -33.32
C ARG A 249 -3.39 -23.28 -34.50
N THR A 250 -2.21 -22.87 -34.94
CA THR A 250 -1.45 -23.56 -35.99
C THR A 250 -0.22 -24.21 -35.38
N ALA A 251 0.00 -25.48 -35.67
CA ALA A 251 1.18 -26.19 -35.19
C ALA A 251 2.45 -25.62 -35.84
N LYS A 252 3.45 -25.27 -35.03
CA LYS A 252 4.69 -24.62 -35.49
C LYS A 252 5.79 -25.60 -35.90
N SER A 253 5.73 -26.85 -35.45
CA SER A 253 6.77 -27.85 -35.67
C SER A 253 6.22 -29.28 -35.64
N GLY A 254 7.00 -30.24 -36.12
CA GLY A 254 6.64 -31.67 -36.18
C GLY A 254 5.84 -32.05 -37.43
N LYS A 255 5.31 -33.28 -37.46
CA LYS A 255 4.59 -33.86 -38.62
C LYS A 255 3.32 -33.09 -39.02
N ASN A 256 2.79 -32.26 -38.12
CA ASN A 256 1.59 -31.45 -38.33
C ASN A 256 1.90 -29.95 -38.50
N ALA A 257 3.16 -29.57 -38.68
CA ALA A 257 3.54 -28.17 -38.87
C ALA A 257 2.72 -27.52 -40.01
N GLY A 258 2.19 -26.33 -39.75
CA GLY A 258 1.32 -25.59 -40.68
C GLY A 258 -0.17 -25.97 -40.62
N LYS A 259 -0.55 -27.10 -40.01
CA LYS A 259 -1.97 -27.47 -39.85
C LYS A 259 -2.61 -26.77 -38.65
N GLY A 260 -3.88 -26.39 -38.82
CA GLY A 260 -4.70 -25.80 -37.77
C GLY A 260 -5.31 -26.87 -36.85
N PHE A 261 -5.38 -26.59 -35.55
CA PHE A 261 -6.05 -27.41 -34.54
C PHE A 261 -6.77 -26.52 -33.54
N TRP A 262 -7.77 -27.05 -32.83
CA TRP A 262 -8.37 -26.39 -31.68
C TRP A 262 -7.55 -26.73 -30.44
N GLY A 263 -7.03 -25.72 -29.77
CA GLY A 263 -6.34 -25.87 -28.47
C GLY A 263 -7.15 -25.24 -27.35
N CYS A 264 -7.19 -25.86 -26.18
CA CYS A 264 -7.86 -25.31 -25.02
C CYS A 264 -7.39 -23.87 -24.71
N THR A 265 -8.31 -22.99 -24.34
CA THR A 265 -7.97 -21.62 -23.90
C THR A 265 -7.39 -21.59 -22.49
N GLY A 266 -7.55 -22.65 -21.71
CA GLY A 266 -6.93 -22.86 -20.40
C GLY A 266 -5.57 -23.57 -20.43
N TYR A 267 -4.80 -23.44 -21.51
CA TYR A 267 -3.40 -23.87 -21.56
C TYR A 267 -2.53 -22.84 -20.81
N PRO A 268 -1.52 -23.26 -20.02
CA PRO A 268 -0.91 -24.60 -19.94
C PRO A 268 -1.57 -25.60 -18.99
N GLU A 269 -2.52 -25.18 -18.15
CA GLU A 269 -3.14 -26.02 -17.10
C GLU A 269 -4.00 -27.13 -17.69
N CYS A 270 -4.56 -26.92 -18.88
CA CYS A 270 -5.29 -27.90 -19.66
C CYS A 270 -4.68 -28.01 -21.07
N LYS A 271 -4.21 -29.22 -21.41
CA LYS A 271 -3.56 -29.54 -22.68
C LYS A 271 -4.53 -30.11 -23.73
N GLY A 272 -5.83 -30.01 -23.50
CA GLY A 272 -6.85 -30.52 -24.41
C GLY A 272 -6.76 -29.93 -25.80
N VAL A 273 -6.82 -30.80 -26.81
CA VAL A 273 -6.75 -30.47 -28.23
C VAL A 273 -7.85 -31.20 -29.00
N ARG A 274 -8.30 -30.60 -30.10
CA ARG A 274 -9.18 -31.23 -31.09
C ARG A 274 -8.69 -30.89 -32.49
N GLU A 275 -8.92 -31.77 -33.43
CA GLU A 275 -8.66 -31.47 -34.84
C GLU A 275 -9.68 -30.43 -35.33
N VAL A 276 -9.24 -29.55 -36.23
CA VAL A 276 -10.17 -28.69 -36.96
C VAL A 276 -10.73 -29.57 -38.08
N GLU A 277 -12.01 -29.92 -38.03
CA GLU A 277 -12.66 -30.65 -39.13
C GLU A 277 -12.41 -29.91 -40.44
N GLY A 278 -11.71 -30.59 -41.36
CA GLY A 278 -11.33 -30.01 -42.64
C GLY A 278 -12.56 -29.86 -43.52
N GLY A 279 -12.82 -28.64 -43.97
CA GLY A 279 -13.50 -28.42 -45.24
C GLY A 279 -12.62 -29.01 -46.34
N GLY A 280 -12.78 -30.30 -46.60
CA GLY A 280 -12.33 -30.95 -47.81
C GLY A 280 -13.38 -30.71 -48.88
N GLN A 281 -13.05 -29.86 -49.85
CA GLN A 281 -13.52 -29.93 -51.22
C GLN A 281 -12.35 -29.53 -52.12
#